data_AF-A0A133U4Q6-F1
#
_entry.id   AF-A0A133U4Q6-F1
#
_cell.length_a   1.000
_cell.length_b   1.000
_cell.length_c   1.000
_cell.angle_alpha   90.00
_cell.angle_beta   90.00
_cell.angle_gamma   90.00
#
_symmetry.space_group_name_H-M   'P 1'
#
loop_
_entity.id
_entity.type
_entity.pdbx_description
1 polymer ?
#
loop_
_entity_poly.entity_id
_entity_poly.type
_entity_poly.pdbx_seq_one_letter_code
_entity_poly.pdbx_strand_id
1 'polypeptide(L)'
;MEESLDEEPDLPERWNPARGDVKSGEVSPEDFDDLLGVVKRLDMHRKYDTPMAVVETPGGDEATVFRQKAIEDLFEEMEPGDRVAIRFTGLERSANGYEYLNYRYELRGPDGRESKLSG
;
A
#
# COMPACT_ATOMS: atom_id res chain seq x y z
N MET A 1 -7.54 -19.87 31.55
CA MET A 1 -8.26 -19.56 30.30
C MET A 1 -7.58 -18.34 29.76
N GLU A 2 -6.69 -18.53 28.80
CA GLU A 2 -6.07 -17.42 28.07
C GLU A 2 -7.11 -16.98 27.05
N GLU A 3 -7.72 -15.81 27.26
CA GLU A 3 -8.54 -15.16 26.25
C GLU A 3 -7.61 -14.84 25.07
N SER A 4 -7.67 -15.66 24.02
CA SER A 4 -7.03 -15.35 22.75
C SER A 4 -7.72 -14.11 22.18
N LEU A 5 -7.16 -12.94 22.47
CA LEU A 5 -7.34 -11.70 21.72
C LEU A 5 -6.71 -11.87 20.32
N ASP A 6 -7.27 -12.79 19.53
CA ASP A 6 -6.93 -13.06 18.13
C ASP A 6 -8.00 -12.47 17.20
N GLU A 7 -8.76 -11.49 17.69
CA GLU A 7 -9.60 -10.67 16.81
C GLU A 7 -8.64 -9.76 16.03
N GLU A 8 -8.17 -10.25 14.88
CA GLU A 8 -7.57 -9.41 13.85
C GLU A 8 -8.52 -8.19 13.72
N PRO A 9 -8.03 -6.94 13.87
CA PRO A 9 -8.91 -5.80 13.69
C PRO A 9 -9.58 -5.96 12.32
N ASP A 10 -10.88 -5.70 12.25
CA ASP A 10 -11.61 -5.70 10.98
C ASP A 10 -10.99 -4.59 10.12
N LEU A 11 -9.99 -4.95 9.32
CA LEU A 11 -9.24 -4.03 8.51
C LEU A 11 -10.01 -3.79 7.21
N PRO A 12 -10.01 -2.55 6.70
CA PRO A 12 -10.59 -2.29 5.39
C PRO A 12 -9.90 -3.13 4.32
N GLU A 13 -10.58 -3.32 3.19
CA GLU A 13 -10.07 -4.13 2.09
C GLU A 13 -8.66 -3.71 1.68
N ARG A 14 -7.83 -4.71 1.44
CA ARG A 14 -6.46 -4.50 1.00
C ARG A 14 -6.48 -4.01 -0.44
N TRP A 15 -5.98 -2.80 -0.66
CA TRP A 15 -5.89 -2.26 -2.01
C TRP A 15 -4.75 -2.88 -2.83
N ASN A 16 -3.59 -3.18 -2.24
CA ASN A 16 -2.47 -3.71 -3.03
C ASN A 16 -2.65 -5.22 -3.34
N PRO A 17 -2.36 -5.68 -4.58
CA PRO A 17 -2.51 -7.08 -4.94
C PRO A 17 -1.52 -7.98 -4.20
N ALA A 18 -1.88 -9.25 -4.01
CA ALA A 18 -0.93 -10.24 -3.53
C ALA A 18 0.00 -10.67 -4.67
N ARG A 19 1.29 -10.83 -4.36
CA ARG A 19 2.30 -11.22 -5.35
C ARG A 19 1.98 -12.55 -6.03
N GLY A 20 1.37 -13.48 -5.30
CA GLY A 20 0.98 -14.80 -5.82
C GLY A 20 -0.01 -14.68 -6.98
N ASP A 21 -1.04 -13.86 -6.81
CA ASP A 21 -2.13 -13.69 -7.76
C ASP A 21 -1.63 -13.02 -9.05
N VAL A 22 -0.79 -11.98 -8.92
CA VAL A 22 -0.17 -11.33 -10.09
C VAL A 22 0.73 -12.31 -10.84
N LYS A 23 1.54 -13.09 -10.12
CA LYS A 23 2.43 -14.08 -10.74
C LYS A 23 1.66 -15.20 -11.45
N SER A 24 0.51 -15.59 -10.89
CA SER A 24 -0.39 -16.55 -11.52
C SER A 24 -1.09 -15.99 -12.75
N GLY A 25 -1.07 -14.66 -12.94
CA GLY A 25 -1.87 -13.96 -13.95
C GLY A 25 -3.35 -13.86 -13.58
N GLU A 26 -3.71 -14.07 -12.31
CA GLU A 26 -5.08 -13.94 -11.81
C GLU A 26 -5.50 -12.47 -11.70
N VAL A 27 -4.52 -11.59 -11.45
CA VAL A 27 -4.71 -10.14 -11.42
C VAL A 27 -3.68 -9.46 -12.31
N SER A 28 -4.14 -8.50 -13.12
CA SER A 28 -3.28 -7.65 -13.93
C SER A 28 -3.28 -6.23 -13.37
N PRO A 29 -2.25 -5.41 -13.67
CA PRO A 29 -2.26 -3.99 -13.32
C PRO A 29 -3.44 -3.22 -13.93
N GLU A 30 -4.08 -3.77 -14.96
CA GLU A 30 -5.29 -3.22 -15.60
C GLU A 30 -6.55 -3.38 -14.73
N ASP A 31 -6.57 -4.37 -13.83
CA ASP A 31 -7.67 -4.64 -12.89
C ASP A 31 -7.59 -3.77 -11.62
N PHE A 32 -6.47 -3.05 -11.42
CA PHE A 32 -6.22 -2.22 -10.24
C PHE A 32 -6.20 -0.74 -10.60
N ASP A 33 -7.26 -0.03 -10.22
CA ASP A 33 -7.29 1.43 -10.27
C ASP A 33 -6.26 2.07 -9.33
N ASP A 34 -5.82 3.27 -9.69
CA ASP A 34 -4.93 4.09 -8.88
C ASP A 34 -5.57 4.35 -7.51
N LEU A 35 -4.90 3.95 -6.42
CA LEU A 35 -5.32 4.35 -5.07
C LEU A 35 -5.02 5.82 -4.90
N LEU A 36 -6.07 6.63 -4.87
CA LEU A 36 -5.99 8.03 -4.53
C LEU A 36 -6.66 8.22 -3.18
N GLY A 37 -5.98 8.80 -2.21
CA GLY A 37 -6.60 9.06 -0.91
C GLY A 37 -5.73 9.80 0.08
N VAL A 38 -6.29 10.01 1.26
CA VAL A 38 -5.62 10.67 2.39
C VAL A 38 -5.23 9.62 3.41
N VAL A 39 -3.97 9.66 3.84
CA VAL A 39 -3.45 8.78 4.88
C VAL A 39 -4.14 9.14 6.19
N LYS A 40 -4.94 8.21 6.73
CA LYS A 40 -5.64 8.40 8.00
C LYS A 40 -4.74 8.09 9.18
N ARG A 41 -4.04 6.96 9.08
CA ARG A 41 -3.16 6.43 10.12
C ARG A 41 -2.18 5.43 9.55
N LEU A 42 -1.04 5.32 10.20
CA LEU A 42 -0.07 4.25 10.02
C LEU A 42 -0.26 3.25 11.16
N ASP A 43 -0.24 1.97 10.83
CA ASP A 43 -0.47 0.88 11.75
C ASP A 43 0.51 -0.27 11.46
N MET A 44 0.50 -1.32 12.28
CA MET A 44 1.40 -2.46 12.12
C MET A 44 0.60 -3.75 12.17
N HIS A 45 0.67 -4.54 11.10
CA HIS A 45 -0.02 -5.80 11.02
C HIS A 45 0.66 -6.84 11.91
N ARG A 46 0.12 -7.05 13.12
CA ARG A 46 0.71 -7.90 14.17
C ARG A 46 1.12 -9.30 13.71
N LYS A 47 0.34 -9.93 12.84
CA LYS A 47 0.59 -11.30 12.33
C LYS A 47 1.82 -11.41 11.43
N TYR A 48 2.15 -10.34 10.71
CA TYR A 48 3.22 -10.31 9.72
C TYR A 48 4.33 -9.32 10.11
N ASP A 49 4.21 -8.68 11.27
CA ASP A 49 5.06 -7.59 11.75
C ASP A 49 5.36 -6.55 10.65
N THR A 50 4.35 -6.30 9.80
CA THR A 50 4.51 -5.51 8.56
C THR A 50 3.80 -4.16 8.74
N PRO A 51 4.51 -3.03 8.55
CA PRO A 51 3.89 -1.71 8.56
C PRO A 51 2.80 -1.61 7.49
N MET A 52 1.70 -0.93 7.82
CA MET A 52 0.58 -0.70 6.91
C MET A 52 0.01 0.70 7.10
N ALA A 53 -0.60 1.24 6.05
CA ALA A 53 -1.23 2.54 6.05
C ALA A 53 -2.71 2.38 5.73
N VAL A 54 -3.56 3.04 6.50
CA VAL A 54 -4.98 3.17 6.19
C VAL A 54 -5.17 4.45 5.42
N VAL A 55 -5.67 4.33 4.20
CA VAL A 55 -5.88 5.45 3.28
C VAL A 55 -7.38 5.58 3.03
N GLU A 56 -7.91 6.79 3.27
CA GLU A 56 -9.30 7.12 2.92
C GLU A 56 -9.35 7.63 1.49
N THR A 57 -10.06 6.90 0.64
CA THR A 57 -10.33 7.28 -0.75
C THR A 57 -11.25 8.50 -0.81
N PRO A 58 -11.27 9.26 -1.92
CA PRO A 58 -12.20 10.38 -2.09
C PRO A 58 -13.68 9.95 -2.05
N GLY A 59 -13.99 8.67 -2.23
CA GLY A 59 -15.33 8.10 -2.08
C GLY A 59 -15.77 7.97 -0.61
N GLY A 60 -14.85 8.10 0.34
CA GLY A 60 -15.07 7.82 1.75
C GLY A 60 -14.82 6.37 2.14
N ASP A 61 -14.48 5.50 1.19
CA ASP A 61 -14.05 4.14 1.46
C ASP A 61 -12.61 4.13 2.00
N GLU A 62 -12.36 3.28 2.99
CA GLU A 62 -11.02 3.07 3.52
C GLU A 62 -10.36 1.89 2.79
N ALA A 63 -9.06 2.02 2.56
CA ALA A 63 -8.23 1.01 1.92
C ALA A 63 -6.96 0.80 2.73
N THR A 64 -6.57 -0.47 2.90
CA THR A 64 -5.31 -0.82 3.56
C THR A 64 -4.21 -1.02 2.53
N VAL A 65 -3.09 -0.32 2.72
CA VAL A 65 -1.85 -0.50 1.94
C VAL A 65 -0.80 -1.11 2.85
N PHE A 66 -0.23 -2.24 2.45
CA PHE A 66 0.90 -2.85 3.19
C PHE A 66 2.24 -2.33 2.66
N ARG A 67 3.19 -2.08 3.56
CA ARG A 67 4.58 -1.75 3.19
C ARG A 67 5.17 -2.90 2.37
N GLN A 68 5.43 -2.62 1.10
CA GLN A 68 6.18 -3.48 0.20
C GLN A 68 7.56 -2.87 -0.04
N LYS A 69 8.53 -3.69 -0.43
CA LYS A 69 9.90 -3.22 -0.71
C LYS A 69 9.95 -2.09 -1.74
N ALA A 70 9.04 -2.10 -2.73
CA ALA A 70 8.97 -1.08 -3.78
C ALA A 70 8.35 0.26 -3.33
N ILE A 71 7.65 0.28 -2.19
CA ILE A 71 7.04 1.50 -1.61
C ILE A 71 7.55 1.74 -0.19
N GLU A 72 8.69 1.17 0.16
CA GLU A 72 9.31 1.33 1.48
C GLU A 72 9.63 2.80 1.76
N ASP A 73 10.28 3.45 0.80
CA ASP A 73 10.66 4.86 0.84
C ASP A 73 9.44 5.82 0.91
N LEU A 74 8.28 5.37 0.41
CA LEU A 74 7.00 6.06 0.58
C LEU A 74 6.56 6.00 2.04
N PHE A 75 6.56 4.81 2.62
CA PHE A 75 6.12 4.56 3.99
C PHE A 75 6.99 5.25 5.04
N GLU A 76 8.29 5.40 4.76
CA GLU A 76 9.22 6.08 5.67
C GLU A 76 8.96 7.59 5.78
N GLU A 77 8.41 8.21 4.73
CA GLU A 77 8.09 9.65 4.72
C GLU A 77 6.60 9.96 4.84
N MET A 78 5.74 8.96 4.69
CA MET A 78 4.30 9.11 4.79
C MET A 78 3.91 9.52 6.22
N GLU A 79 3.04 10.52 6.34
CA GLU A 79 2.45 10.98 7.59
C GLU A 79 0.90 10.99 7.50
N PRO A 80 0.21 10.83 8.64
CA PRO A 80 -1.24 11.04 8.70
C PRO A 80 -1.64 12.45 8.24
N GLY A 81 -2.55 12.53 7.27
CA GLY A 81 -2.97 13.77 6.62
C GLY A 81 -2.36 13.98 5.22
N ASP A 82 -1.32 13.21 4.87
CA ASP A 82 -0.76 13.24 3.52
C ASP A 82 -1.74 12.70 2.49
N ARG A 83 -1.64 13.23 1.27
CA ARG A 83 -2.34 12.68 0.11
C ARG A 83 -1.40 11.75 -0.61
N VAL A 84 -1.85 10.51 -0.80
CA VAL A 84 -1.09 9.49 -1.53
C VAL A 84 -1.84 9.11 -2.79
N ALA A 85 -1.08 8.98 -3.87
CA ALA A 85 -1.48 8.31 -5.08
C ALA A 85 -0.58 7.09 -5.27
N ILE A 86 -1.13 5.88 -5.32
CA ILE A 86 -0.36 4.66 -5.59
C ILE A 86 -0.97 3.98 -6.80
N ARG A 87 -0.13 3.66 -7.78
CA ARG A 87 -0.48 2.93 -8.98
C ARG A 87 0.32 1.65 -9.02
N PHE A 88 -0.37 0.53 -9.11
CA PHE A 88 0.28 -0.75 -9.39
C PHE A 88 0.64 -0.82 -10.88
N THR A 89 1.91 -1.07 -11.20
CA THR A 89 2.39 -1.08 -12.60
C THR A 89 2.70 -2.48 -13.12
N GLY A 90 2.69 -3.50 -12.26
CA GLY A 90 2.90 -4.90 -12.63
C GLY A 90 4.06 -5.55 -11.87
N LEU A 91 4.55 -6.66 -12.40
CA LEU A 91 5.78 -7.28 -11.91
C LEU A 91 6.98 -6.74 -12.68
N GLU A 92 8.00 -6.31 -11.95
CA GLU A 92 9.29 -5.98 -12.51
C GLU A 92 10.31 -7.06 -12.18
N ARG A 93 11.07 -7.47 -13.20
CA ARG A 93 12.15 -8.43 -13.05
C ARG A 93 13.49 -7.71 -12.94
N SER A 94 14.13 -7.86 -11.78
CA SER A 94 15.46 -7.36 -11.52
C SER A 94 16.51 -8.07 -12.39
N ALA A 95 17.66 -7.42 -12.61
CA ALA A 95 18.80 -7.96 -13.36
C ALA A 95 19.32 -9.30 -12.80
N ASN A 96 19.13 -9.55 -11.51
CA ASN A 96 19.48 -10.80 -10.83
C ASN A 96 18.41 -11.90 -10.95
N GLY A 97 17.37 -11.68 -11.76
CA GLY A 97 16.31 -12.65 -12.04
C GLY A 97 15.15 -12.68 -11.04
N TYR A 98 15.18 -11.85 -10.00
CA TYR A 98 14.09 -11.75 -9.01
C TYR A 98 12.94 -10.88 -9.51
N GLU A 99 11.71 -11.32 -9.25
CA GLU A 99 10.49 -10.60 -9.61
C GLU A 99 9.91 -9.93 -8.36
N TYR A 100 9.64 -8.64 -8.47
CA TYR A 100 9.04 -7.82 -7.42
C TYR A 100 7.82 -7.09 -7.97
N LEU A 101 6.86 -6.80 -7.11
CA LEU A 101 5.77 -5.91 -7.45
C LEU A 101 6.35 -4.52 -7.66
N ASN A 102 6.01 -3.90 -8.78
CA ASN A 102 6.39 -2.54 -9.11
C ASN A 102 5.19 -1.61 -8.95
N TYR A 103 5.48 -0.42 -8.47
CA TYR A 103 4.50 0.61 -8.19
C TYR A 103 5.05 1.95 -8.60
N ARG A 104 4.15 2.82 -9.06
CA ARG A 104 4.40 4.24 -9.16
C ARG A 104 3.60 4.92 -8.08
N TYR A 105 4.23 5.80 -7.30
CA TYR A 105 3.50 6.54 -6.27
C TYR A 105 3.87 8.01 -6.27
N GLU A 106 2.94 8.80 -5.74
CA GLU A 106 3.09 10.22 -5.45
C GLU A 106 2.61 10.45 -4.02
N LEU A 107 3.49 10.95 -3.16
CA LEU A 107 3.14 11.46 -1.84
C LEU A 107 3.08 12.98 -1.92
N ARG A 108 2.02 13.59 -1.39
CA ARG A 108 1.91 15.04 -1.25
C ARG A 108 1.60 15.39 0.20
N GLY A 109 2.40 16.29 0.74
CA GLY A 109 2.17 16.90 2.06
C GLY A 109 0.74 17.47 2.21
N PRO A 110 0.19 17.57 3.44
CA PRO A 110 -1.15 18.12 3.69
C PRO A 110 -1.33 19.55 3.18
N ASP A 111 -0.24 20.32 3.09
CA ASP A 111 -0.21 21.72 2.65
C ASP A 111 0.33 21.89 1.20
N GLY A 112 0.55 20.78 0.49
CA GLY A 112 1.08 20.77 -0.89
C GLY A 112 2.53 21.25 -1.04
N ARG A 113 3.29 21.33 0.05
CA ARG A 113 4.64 21.92 0.05
C ARG A 113 5.74 21.00 -0.48
N GLU A 114 5.56 19.69 -0.39
CA GLU A 114 6.55 18.70 -0.82
C GLU A 114 5.84 17.52 -1.49
N SER A 115 6.32 17.14 -2.68
CA SER A 115 5.80 16.02 -3.46
C SER A 115 6.92 15.04 -3.77
N LYS A 116 6.82 13.81 -3.29
CA LYS A 116 7.77 12.74 -3.59
C LYS A 116 7.17 11.81 -4.63
N LEU A 117 7.92 11.59 -5.71
CA LEU A 117 7.56 10.71 -6.81
C LEU A 117 8.53 9.54 -6.82
N SER A 118 8.00 8.32 -6.93
CA SER A 118 8.83 7.19 -7.34
C SER A 118 8.93 7.12 -8.86
N GLY A 119 10.15 6.88 -9.34
CA GLY A 119 10.52 6.73 -10.74
C GLY A 119 10.78 5.28 -11.10
#